data_AF-A0AAV0X8S0-F1
#
_entry.id   AF-A0AAV0X8S0-F1
#
_cell.length_a   1.000
_cell.length_b   1.000
_cell.length_c   1.000
_cell.angle_alpha   90.00
_cell.angle_beta   90.00
_cell.angle_gamma   90.00
#
_symmetry.space_group_name_H-M   'P 1'
#
loop_
_entity.id
_entity.type
_entity.pdbx_description
1 polymer ?
#
loop_
_entity_poly.entity_id
_entity_poly.type
_entity_poly.pdbx_seq_one_letter_code
_entity_poly.pdbx_strand_id
1 'polypeptide(L)'
;MTYVTHYFGRPLEKLNLFFEGVEAKVSQGIKESEVGYQVAFSKQELRKVTKEYHGREVKKGLDHLYKKVEKHLSEEENLLQVVWRAMQEEFIQQYKYIEDLIQRCYPGSMISLEFSIEDLLQYFSEIARSH
;
A
#
# COMPACT_ATOMS: atom_id res chain seq x y z
N MET A 1 11.52 4.66 9.43
CA MET A 1 10.68 4.84 10.63
C MET A 1 9.48 3.91 10.49
N THR A 2 9.67 2.61 10.73
CA THR A 2 8.71 1.56 10.33
C THR A 2 7.92 1.01 11.52
N TYR A 3 7.58 1.87 12.50
CA TYR A 3 7.03 1.41 13.78
C TYR A 3 5.52 1.14 13.71
N VAL A 4 4.75 1.89 12.92
CA VAL A 4 3.27 1.80 12.98
C VAL A 4 2.72 0.66 12.12
N THR A 5 3.31 0.40 10.95
CA THR A 5 2.87 -0.67 10.03
C THR A 5 3.26 -2.08 10.48
N HIS A 6 4.29 -2.21 11.33
CA HIS A 6 4.78 -3.52 11.78
C HIS A 6 3.93 -4.16 12.89
N TYR A 7 3.21 -3.34 13.68
CA TYR A 7 2.44 -3.81 14.84
C TYR A 7 0.95 -4.05 14.54
N PHE A 8 0.36 -3.35 13.56
CA PHE A 8 -1.10 -3.39 13.35
C PHE A 8 -1.55 -4.13 12.09
N GLY A 9 -0.60 -4.56 11.26
CA GLY A 9 -0.82 -5.26 9.99
C GLY A 9 -0.58 -4.34 8.79
N ARG A 10 -0.25 -4.93 7.63
CA ARG A 10 -0.01 -4.21 6.38
C ARG A 10 -1.26 -4.33 5.49
N PRO A 11 -2.08 -3.27 5.29
CA PRO A 11 -3.28 -3.35 4.45
C PRO A 11 -2.99 -3.77 3.00
N LEU A 12 -1.73 -3.64 2.58
CA LEU A 12 -1.22 -3.97 1.25
C LEU A 12 -0.19 -5.12 1.29
N GLU A 13 -0.29 -6.05 2.25
CA GLU A 13 0.75 -7.07 2.50
C GLU A 13 1.23 -7.80 1.23
N LYS A 14 0.35 -8.40 0.43
CA LYS A 14 0.74 -9.14 -0.78
C LYS A 14 1.33 -8.23 -1.84
N LEU A 15 0.80 -7.01 -1.98
CA LEU A 15 1.32 -6.01 -2.90
C LEU A 15 2.75 -5.63 -2.50
N ASN A 16 2.98 -5.40 -1.21
CA ASN A 16 4.30 -5.10 -0.67
C ASN A 16 5.27 -6.26 -0.87
N LEU A 17 4.86 -7.51 -0.59
CA LEU A 17 5.70 -8.69 -0.82
C LEU A 17 6.06 -8.85 -2.30
N PHE A 18 5.13 -8.54 -3.21
CA PHE A 18 5.40 -8.55 -4.64
C PHE A 18 6.49 -7.53 -5.02
N PHE A 19 6.36 -6.28 -4.57
CA PHE A 19 7.31 -5.22 -4.89
C PHE A 19 8.65 -5.37 -4.16
N GLU A 20 8.68 -5.89 -2.93
CA GLU A 20 9.92 -6.30 -2.25
C GLU A 20 10.68 -7.34 -3.09
N GLY A 21 9.96 -8.28 -3.73
CA GLY A 21 10.54 -9.24 -4.66
C GLY A 21 11.05 -8.61 -5.98
N VAL A 22 10.33 -7.62 -6.52
CA VAL A 22 10.77 -6.81 -7.67
C VAL A 22 12.08 -6.07 -7.34
N GLU A 23 12.12 -5.37 -6.21
CA GLU A 23 13.32 -4.66 -5.75
C GLU A 23 14.49 -5.61 -5.52
N ALA A 24 14.24 -6.78 -4.94
CA ALA A 24 15.26 -7.81 -4.78
C ALA A 24 15.86 -8.23 -6.13
N LYS A 25 15.04 -8.38 -7.18
CA LYS A 25 15.54 -8.68 -8.54
C LYS A 25 16.37 -7.54 -9.10
N VAL A 26 15.94 -6.29 -8.93
CA VAL A 26 16.70 -5.12 -9.36
C VAL A 26 18.05 -5.05 -8.63
N SER A 27 18.07 -5.31 -7.31
CA SER A 27 19.31 -5.33 -6.51
C SER A 27 20.29 -6.44 -6.93
N GLN A 28 19.78 -7.52 -7.52
CA GLN A 28 20.59 -8.62 -8.08
C GLN A 28 21.18 -8.28 -9.46
N GLY A 29 20.96 -7.07 -9.98
CA GLY A 29 21.49 -6.58 -11.25
C GLY A 29 20.57 -6.78 -12.45
N ILE A 30 19.32 -7.22 -12.24
CA ILE A 30 18.31 -7.26 -13.30
C ILE A 30 17.89 -5.82 -13.59
N LYS A 31 17.88 -5.40 -14.87
CA LYS A 31 17.42 -4.06 -15.23
C LYS A 31 15.93 -3.93 -14.93
N GLU A 32 15.51 -2.76 -14.49
CA GLU A 32 14.09 -2.48 -14.16
C GLU A 32 13.16 -2.88 -15.31
N SER A 33 13.48 -2.48 -16.53
CA SER A 33 12.72 -2.82 -17.74
C SER A 33 12.63 -4.32 -18.06
N GLU A 34 13.50 -5.14 -17.47
CA GLU A 34 13.57 -6.59 -17.67
C GLU A 34 12.87 -7.39 -16.57
N VAL A 35 12.50 -6.75 -15.45
CA VAL A 35 11.78 -7.41 -14.35
C VAL A 35 10.50 -8.10 -14.86
N GLY A 36 9.76 -7.44 -15.75
CA GLY A 36 8.53 -7.98 -16.32
C GLY A 36 8.67 -9.27 -17.14
N TYR A 37 9.90 -9.70 -17.46
CA TYR A 37 10.20 -10.99 -18.09
C TYR A 37 10.39 -12.13 -17.07
N GLN A 38 10.57 -11.82 -15.78
CA GLN A 38 10.66 -12.83 -14.72
C GLN A 38 9.28 -13.42 -14.48
N VAL A 39 9.14 -14.75 -14.53
CA VAL A 39 7.83 -15.44 -14.41
C VAL A 39 7.07 -15.02 -13.14
N ALA A 40 7.77 -14.99 -12.00
CA ALA A 40 7.20 -14.62 -10.70
C ALA A 40 6.79 -13.14 -10.59
N PHE A 41 7.34 -12.28 -11.46
CA PHE A 41 7.10 -10.84 -11.46
C PHE A 41 6.63 -10.35 -12.83
N SER A 42 5.92 -11.20 -13.58
CA SER A 42 5.48 -10.87 -14.93
C SER A 42 4.37 -9.82 -14.92
N LYS A 43 4.09 -9.20 -16.07
CA LYS A 43 2.92 -8.30 -16.24
C LYS A 43 1.59 -8.99 -15.89
N GLN A 44 1.51 -10.31 -15.99
CA GLN A 44 0.32 -11.07 -15.61
C GLN A 44 0.20 -11.18 -14.09
N GLU A 45 1.28 -11.50 -13.39
CA GLU A 45 1.28 -11.57 -11.93
C GLU A 45 1.06 -10.20 -11.30
N LEU A 46 1.65 -9.14 -11.87
CA LEU A 46 1.37 -7.76 -11.46
C LEU A 46 -0.14 -7.44 -11.56
N ARG A 47 -0.80 -7.80 -12.67
CA ARG A 47 -2.26 -7.59 -12.82
C ARG A 47 -3.09 -8.38 -11.81
N LYS A 48 -2.63 -9.57 -11.40
CA LYS A 48 -3.35 -10.38 -10.40
C LYS A 48 -3.26 -9.70 -9.04
N VAL A 49 -2.06 -9.33 -8.61
CA VAL A 49 -1.87 -8.72 -7.29
C VAL A 49 -2.55 -7.36 -7.19
N THR A 50 -2.52 -6.52 -8.23
CA THR A 50 -3.21 -5.20 -8.18
C THR A 50 -4.74 -5.35 -8.08
N LYS A 51 -5.33 -6.34 -8.76
CA LYS A 51 -6.78 -6.61 -8.69
C LYS A 51 -7.28 -7.10 -7.33
N GLU A 52 -6.41 -7.69 -6.52
CA GLU A 52 -6.77 -8.08 -5.15
C GLU A 52 -6.99 -6.86 -4.24
N TYR A 53 -6.48 -5.68 -4.64
CA TYR A 53 -6.54 -4.44 -3.87
C TYR A 53 -7.40 -3.37 -4.55
N HIS A 54 -8.62 -3.74 -4.94
CA HIS A 54 -9.60 -2.75 -5.38
C HIS A 54 -9.99 -1.83 -4.21
N GLY A 55 -10.40 -0.58 -4.49
CA GLY A 55 -10.61 0.47 -3.48
C GLY A 55 -11.45 0.05 -2.26
N ARG A 56 -12.48 -0.79 -2.45
CA ARG A 56 -13.29 -1.35 -1.35
C ARG A 56 -12.49 -2.23 -0.37
N GLU A 57 -11.62 -3.12 -0.84
CA GLU A 57 -10.80 -3.96 0.06
C GLU A 57 -9.78 -3.10 0.80
N VAL A 58 -9.21 -2.09 0.12
CA VAL A 58 -8.28 -1.14 0.74
C VAL A 58 -8.97 -0.38 1.87
N LYS A 59 -10.15 0.19 1.60
CA LYS A 59 -10.95 0.89 2.62
C LYS A 59 -11.29 -0.02 3.81
N LYS A 60 -11.67 -1.27 3.55
CA LYS A 60 -11.95 -2.27 4.61
C LYS A 60 -10.70 -2.60 5.43
N GLY A 61 -9.54 -2.71 4.79
CA GLY A 61 -8.26 -2.89 5.47
C GLY A 61 -7.90 -1.72 6.39
N LEU A 62 -8.12 -0.49 5.91
CA LEU A 62 -7.90 0.75 6.68
C LEU A 62 -8.87 0.87 7.87
N ASP A 63 -10.14 0.49 7.71
CA ASP A 63 -11.13 0.51 8.80
C ASP A 63 -10.74 -0.45 9.95
N HIS A 64 -10.34 -1.68 9.62
CA HIS A 64 -9.83 -2.61 10.63
C HIS A 64 -8.57 -2.12 11.32
N LEU A 65 -7.70 -1.44 10.56
CA LEU A 65 -6.48 -0.86 11.08
C LEU A 65 -6.78 0.27 12.06
N TYR A 66 -7.73 1.15 11.73
CA TYR A 66 -8.20 2.20 12.63
C TYR A 66 -8.71 1.63 13.95
N LYS A 67 -9.63 0.66 13.91
CA LYS A 67 -10.18 -0.02 15.10
C LYS A 67 -9.09 -0.64 15.99
N LYS A 68 -8.05 -1.20 15.38
CA LYS A 68 -6.90 -1.75 16.13
C LYS A 68 -6.14 -0.64 16.83
N VAL A 69 -5.83 0.45 16.14
CA VAL A 69 -5.10 1.59 16.70
C VAL A 69 -5.91 2.25 17.81
N GLU A 70 -7.19 2.52 17.58
CA GLU A 70 -8.15 3.04 18.57
C GLU A 70 -8.17 2.19 19.84
N LYS A 71 -8.28 0.86 19.71
CA LYS A 71 -8.25 -0.05 20.87
C LYS A 71 -6.93 -0.02 21.65
N HIS A 72 -5.79 0.19 20.98
CA HIS A 72 -4.49 0.25 21.65
C HIS A 72 -4.21 1.62 22.28
N LEU A 73 -4.85 2.68 21.79
CA LEU A 73 -4.67 4.05 22.25
C LEU A 73 -5.84 4.55 23.10
N SER A 74 -6.65 3.64 23.67
CA SER A 74 -7.95 3.93 24.27
C SER A 74 -7.94 4.88 25.48
N GLU A 75 -6.77 5.21 26.02
CA GLU A 75 -6.60 6.17 27.13
C GLU A 75 -6.05 7.53 26.66
N GLU A 76 -5.69 7.68 25.37
CA GLU A 76 -5.03 8.87 24.80
C GLU A 76 -5.69 9.30 23.47
N GLU A 77 -6.90 9.88 23.53
CA GLU A 77 -7.65 10.34 22.32
C GLU A 77 -6.84 11.28 21.40
N ASN A 78 -6.02 12.17 21.98
CA ASN A 78 -5.18 13.09 21.20
C ASN A 78 -4.10 12.36 20.40
N LEU A 79 -3.67 11.17 20.85
CA LEU A 79 -2.64 10.37 20.18
C LEU A 79 -3.22 9.62 18.97
N LEU A 80 -4.49 9.21 19.02
CA LEU A 80 -5.15 8.50 17.91
C LEU A 80 -5.15 9.34 16.62
N GLN A 81 -5.55 10.60 16.69
CA GLN A 81 -5.58 11.49 15.52
C GLN A 81 -4.19 11.74 14.94
N VAL A 82 -3.18 11.90 15.80
CA VAL A 82 -1.78 12.08 15.38
C VAL A 82 -1.26 10.82 14.68
N VAL A 83 -1.50 9.65 15.26
CA VAL A 83 -1.08 8.36 14.68
C VAL A 83 -1.82 8.13 13.36
N TRP A 84 -3.12 8.39 13.30
CA TRP A 84 -3.90 8.20 12.08
C TRP A 84 -3.43 9.08 10.93
N ARG A 85 -3.08 10.34 11.21
CA ARG A 85 -2.49 11.25 10.21
C ARG A 85 -1.12 10.76 9.74
N ALA A 86 -0.25 10.33 10.65
CA ALA A 86 1.04 9.76 10.26
C ALA A 86 0.87 8.52 9.37
N MET A 87 -0.13 7.68 9.66
CA MET A 87 -0.45 6.52 8.83
C MET A 87 -0.96 6.90 7.44
N GLN A 88 -1.77 7.95 7.33
CA GLN A 88 -2.21 8.49 6.04
C GLN A 88 -1.01 8.91 5.19
N GLU A 89 -0.08 9.68 5.77
CA GLU A 89 1.11 10.17 5.08
C GLU A 89 1.99 9.01 4.60
N GLU A 90 2.26 8.03 5.46
CA GLU A 90 3.01 6.81 5.11
C GLU A 90 2.32 6.01 3.99
N PHE A 91 0.99 5.87 4.03
CA PHE A 91 0.24 5.12 3.01
C PHE A 91 0.30 5.81 1.65
N ILE A 92 0.24 7.15 1.63
CA ILE A 92 0.37 7.95 0.40
C ILE A 92 1.80 7.83 -0.16
N GLN A 93 2.82 7.85 0.71
CA GLN A 93 4.21 7.64 0.28
C GLN A 93 4.39 6.24 -0.32
N GLN A 94 3.84 5.21 0.34
CA GLN A 94 3.87 3.83 -0.16
C GLN A 94 3.15 3.70 -1.50
N TYR A 95 1.97 4.31 -1.66
CA TYR A 95 1.25 4.34 -2.93
C TYR A 95 2.11 4.93 -4.06
N LYS A 96 2.70 6.10 -3.82
CA LYS A 96 3.56 6.78 -4.81
C LYS A 96 4.77 5.92 -5.17
N TYR A 97 5.38 5.26 -4.18
CA TYR A 97 6.51 4.37 -4.40
C TYR A 97 6.14 3.17 -5.28
N ILE A 98 4.99 2.56 -5.02
CA ILE A 98 4.48 1.42 -5.79
C ILE A 98 4.16 1.85 -7.24
N GLU A 99 3.47 2.97 -7.43
CA GLU A 99 3.18 3.50 -8.77
C GLU A 99 4.46 3.79 -9.56
N ASP A 100 5.47 4.38 -8.92
CA ASP A 100 6.77 4.65 -9.54
C ASP A 100 7.50 3.33 -9.93
N LEU A 101 7.48 2.31 -9.06
CA LEU A 101 8.01 0.98 -9.40
C LEU A 101 7.27 0.33 -10.56
N ILE A 102 5.94 0.47 -10.64
CA ILE A 102 5.14 -0.03 -11.76
C ILE A 102 5.60 0.64 -13.06
N GLN A 103 5.77 1.97 -13.05
CA GLN A 103 6.19 2.72 -14.24
C GLN A 103 7.60 2.33 -14.71
N ARG A 104 8.56 2.21 -13.78
CA ARG A 104 9.95 1.84 -14.09
C ARG A 104 10.10 0.38 -14.53
N CYS A 105 9.46 -0.54 -13.81
CA CYS A 105 9.66 -1.98 -14.02
C CYS A 105 8.73 -2.60 -15.08
N TYR A 106 7.62 -1.92 -15.39
CA TYR A 106 6.59 -2.43 -16.30
C TYR A 106 6.17 -1.39 -17.35
N PRO A 107 7.11 -0.83 -18.12
CA PRO A 107 6.79 0.18 -19.13
C PRO A 107 5.80 -0.34 -20.18
N GLY A 108 4.87 0.53 -20.58
CA GLY A 108 3.83 0.24 -21.56
C GLY A 108 2.83 -0.84 -21.12
N SER A 109 2.79 -1.20 -19.82
CA SER A 109 1.84 -2.22 -19.33
C SER A 109 0.41 -1.70 -19.19
N MET A 110 0.24 -0.37 -19.09
CA MET A 110 -1.01 0.32 -18.74
C MET A 110 -1.65 -0.22 -17.45
N ILE A 111 -0.82 -0.73 -16.53
CA ILE A 111 -1.25 -1.18 -15.20
C ILE A 111 -1.01 -0.03 -14.23
N SER A 112 -2.00 0.23 -13.38
CA SER A 112 -1.93 1.10 -12.22
C SER A 112 -2.77 0.49 -11.10
N LEU A 113 -2.69 1.04 -9.90
CA LEU A 113 -3.62 0.75 -8.82
C LEU A 113 -5.03 1.27 -9.19
N GLU A 114 -6.07 0.56 -8.73
CA GLU A 114 -7.47 0.87 -9.06
C GLU A 114 -8.06 2.02 -8.21
N PHE A 115 -7.24 2.63 -7.36
CA PHE A 115 -7.61 3.76 -6.51
C PHE A 115 -6.55 4.86 -6.63
N SER A 116 -6.98 6.08 -6.41
CA SER A 116 -6.13 7.28 -6.47
C SER A 116 -5.72 7.75 -5.08
N ILE A 117 -4.83 8.75 -5.03
CA ILE A 117 -4.51 9.46 -3.79
C ILE A 117 -5.76 10.17 -3.24
N GLU A 118 -6.63 10.68 -4.10
CA GLU A 118 -7.88 11.34 -3.68
C GLU A 118 -8.82 10.35 -2.98
N ASP A 119 -8.93 9.13 -3.52
CA ASP A 119 -9.68 8.03 -2.89
C ASP A 119 -9.10 7.69 -1.52
N LEU A 120 -7.77 7.59 -1.40
CA LEU A 120 -7.13 7.34 -0.10
C LEU A 120 -7.44 8.44 0.92
N LEU A 121 -7.31 9.71 0.53
CA LEU A 121 -7.65 10.83 1.39
C LEU A 121 -9.11 10.76 1.85
N GLN A 122 -10.01 10.41 0.93
CA GLN A 122 -11.42 10.21 1.22
C GLN A 122 -11.64 9.04 2.20
N TYR A 123 -11.00 7.89 1.99
CA TYR A 123 -11.15 6.73 2.86
C TYR A 123 -10.71 7.04 4.30
N PHE A 124 -9.53 7.65 4.47
CA PHE A 124 -9.00 8.03 5.78
C PHE A 124 -9.90 9.05 6.50
N SER A 125 -10.46 10.01 5.75
CA SER A 125 -11.40 11.02 6.27
C SER A 125 -12.74 10.39 6.69
N GLU A 126 -13.30 9.49 5.88
CA GLU A 126 -14.55 8.81 6.18
C GLU A 126 -14.42 7.89 7.39
N ILE A 127 -13.33 7.15 7.51
CA ILE A 127 -13.08 6.24 8.64
C ILE A 127 -12.97 7.06 9.94
N ALA A 128 -12.19 8.14 9.95
CA ALA A 128 -12.04 9.00 11.13
C ALA A 128 -13.31 9.73 11.55
N ARG A 129 -14.30 9.90 10.66
CA ARG A 129 -15.62 10.49 10.97
C ARG A 129 -16.66 9.47 11.40
N SER A 130 -16.43 8.19 11.11
CA SER A 130 -17.37 7.09 11.37
C SER A 130 -17.15 6.43 12.73
N HIS A 131 -16.14 6.89 13.46
CA HIS A 131 -15.72 6.49 14.80
C HIS A 131 -15.70 7.72 15.70
#